data_AF-A0A1W9WFA9-F1
#
_entry.id   AF-A0A1W9WFA9-F1
#
_cell.length_a   1.000
_cell.length_b   1.000
_cell.length_c   1.000
_cell.angle_alpha   90.00
_cell.angle_beta   90.00
_cell.angle_gamma   90.00
#
_symmetry.space_group_name_H-M   'P 1'
#
loop_
_entity.id
_entity.type
_entity.pdbx_description
1 polymer ?
#
loop_
_entity_poly.entity_id
_entity_poly.type
_entity_poly.pdbx_seq_one_letter_code
_entity_poly.pdbx_strand_id
1 'polypeptide(L)'
;MHTRDSGKVHDKLVKRLERQEKQLAYQQGRFFRYKLDEIHGKLMQTLLQEEIIETDNAAAVSSALMKGIKKAANSTEFDFTYFISPIRTLVPRPNPYSLYMTQYLMEELINDPSVIEIYGTDEEAYHVINKVISQCSIQFDEMEREIEAQLARNRKLVPGSAAYQVEKDEMFRKKVGDPKSGTHY
;
A
#
# COMPACT_ATOMS: atom_id res chain seq x y z
N MET A 1 -19.74 45.10 4.54
CA MET A 1 -20.58 43.89 4.36
C MET A 1 -19.63 42.71 4.15
N HIS A 2 -19.22 42.07 5.25
CA HIS A 2 -18.23 40.98 5.21
C HIS A 2 -18.92 39.66 4.85
N THR A 3 -18.35 38.95 3.88
CA THR A 3 -18.90 37.78 3.20
C THR A 3 -19.03 36.58 4.14
N ARG A 4 -20.20 36.45 4.77
CA ARG A 4 -20.66 35.30 5.56
C ARG A 4 -20.69 33.97 4.76
N ASP A 5 -20.50 34.06 3.44
CA ASP A 5 -20.45 32.92 2.51
C ASP A 5 -19.06 32.26 2.39
N SER A 6 -17.97 33.00 2.66
CA SER A 6 -16.60 32.47 2.53
C SER A 6 -16.34 31.32 3.52
N GLY A 7 -16.81 31.46 4.77
CA GLY A 7 -16.70 30.41 5.79
C GLY A 7 -17.48 29.13 5.44
N LYS A 8 -18.67 29.25 4.83
CA LYS A 8 -19.47 28.09 4.41
C LYS A 8 -18.83 27.33 3.24
N VAL A 9 -18.15 28.04 2.33
CA VAL A 9 -17.41 27.41 1.23
C VAL A 9 -16.16 26.72 1.77
N HIS A 10 -15.42 27.37 2.66
CA HIS A 10 -14.26 26.78 3.32
C HIS A 10 -14.61 25.50 4.08
N ASP A 11 -15.65 25.53 4.93
CA ASP A 11 -16.11 24.37 5.69
C ASP A 11 -16.54 23.20 4.79
N LYS A 12 -17.15 23.49 3.64
CA LYS A 12 -17.53 22.46 2.65
C LYS A 12 -16.32 21.84 1.98
N LEU A 13 -15.28 22.64 1.69
CA LEU A 13 -14.03 22.17 1.11
C LEU A 13 -13.27 21.30 2.11
N VAL A 14 -13.11 21.76 3.35
CA VAL A 14 -12.48 21.00 4.43
C VAL A 14 -13.18 19.65 4.62
N LYS A 15 -14.52 19.65 4.76
CA LYS A 15 -15.29 18.40 4.88
C LYS A 15 -15.15 17.46 3.68
N ARG A 16 -14.92 18.00 2.48
CA ARG A 16 -14.70 17.18 1.28
C ARG A 16 -13.31 16.54 1.31
N LEU A 17 -12.29 17.31 1.68
CA LEU A 17 -10.91 16.82 1.82
C LEU A 17 -10.82 15.72 2.88
N GLU A 18 -11.37 15.97 4.07
CA GLU A 18 -11.40 14.96 5.15
C GLU A 18 -12.10 13.66 4.72
N ARG A 19 -13.15 13.75 3.90
CA ARG A 19 -13.84 12.58 3.36
C ARG A 19 -12.98 11.84 2.35
N GLN A 20 -12.27 12.55 1.48
CA GLN A 20 -11.36 11.95 0.50
C GLN A 20 -10.18 11.25 1.19
N GLU A 21 -9.56 11.89 2.18
CA GLU A 21 -8.48 11.30 2.98
C GLU A 21 -8.93 10.03 3.68
N LYS A 22 -10.09 10.05 4.34
CA LYS A 22 -10.66 8.85 4.98
C LYS A 22 -10.94 7.73 3.99
N GLN A 23 -11.41 8.07 2.79
CA GLN A 23 -11.65 7.08 1.73
C GLN A 23 -10.34 6.48 1.22
N LEU A 24 -9.32 7.31 1.00
CA LEU A 24 -7.99 6.85 0.58
C LEU A 24 -7.36 5.94 1.63
N ALA A 25 -7.39 6.35 2.91
CA ALA A 25 -6.88 5.53 4.01
C ALA A 25 -7.63 4.19 4.12
N TYR A 26 -8.96 4.20 3.94
CA TYR A 26 -9.76 2.98 3.93
C TYR A 26 -9.40 2.05 2.76
N GLN A 27 -9.25 2.59 1.55
CA GLN A 27 -8.85 1.83 0.36
C GLN A 27 -7.43 1.26 0.51
N GLN A 28 -6.48 2.08 0.95
CA GLN A 28 -5.10 1.66 1.20
C GLN A 28 -5.02 0.57 2.27
N GLY A 29 -5.72 0.75 3.40
CA GLY A 29 -5.76 -0.26 4.46
C GLY A 29 -6.31 -1.60 3.96
N ARG A 30 -7.33 -1.58 3.11
CA ARG A 30 -7.84 -2.81 2.47
C ARG A 30 -6.84 -3.40 1.48
N PHE A 31 -6.22 -2.57 0.64
CA PHE A 31 -5.22 -3.01 -0.33
C PHE A 31 -4.13 -3.81 0.37
N PHE A 32 -3.49 -3.25 1.40
CA PHE A 32 -2.49 -3.98 2.17
C PHE A 32 -3.09 -5.20 2.86
N ARG A 33 -4.25 -5.09 3.52
CA ARG A 33 -4.88 -6.24 4.20
C ARG A 33 -5.02 -7.47 3.31
N TYR A 34 -5.39 -7.31 2.03
CA TYR A 34 -5.62 -8.43 1.12
C TYR A 34 -4.43 -8.77 0.21
N LYS A 35 -3.54 -7.82 -0.06
CA LYS A 35 -2.44 -8.00 -1.02
C LYS A 35 -1.06 -8.13 -0.38
N LEU A 36 -0.92 -7.98 0.95
CA LEU A 36 0.38 -7.97 1.63
C LEU A 36 1.27 -9.19 1.29
N ASP A 37 0.74 -10.41 1.36
CA ASP A 37 1.48 -11.64 1.02
C ASP A 37 1.86 -11.69 -0.47
N GLU A 38 0.97 -11.24 -1.35
CA GLU A 38 1.21 -11.21 -2.79
C GLU A 38 2.29 -10.18 -3.17
N ILE A 39 2.22 -8.99 -2.57
CA ILE A 39 3.22 -7.94 -2.70
C ILE A 39 4.57 -8.46 -2.21
N HIS A 40 4.60 -9.09 -1.03
CA HIS A 40 5.81 -9.65 -0.44
C HIS A 40 6.45 -10.69 -1.36
N GLY A 41 5.70 -11.69 -1.80
CA GLY A 41 6.21 -12.75 -2.67
C GLY A 41 6.72 -12.20 -4.01
N LYS A 42 5.96 -11.31 -4.66
CA LYS A 42 6.36 -10.72 -5.94
C LYS A 42 7.56 -9.80 -5.79
N LEU A 43 7.65 -8.99 -4.72
CA LEU A 43 8.81 -8.13 -4.48
C LEU A 43 10.06 -8.98 -4.26
N MET A 44 10.01 -9.99 -3.37
CA MET A 44 11.17 -10.86 -3.13
C MET A 44 11.66 -11.50 -4.44
N GLN A 45 10.73 -12.05 -5.23
CA GLN A 45 11.07 -12.66 -6.51
C GLN A 45 11.68 -11.64 -7.48
N THR A 46 11.06 -10.46 -7.63
CA THR A 46 11.48 -9.47 -8.62
C THR A 46 12.82 -8.85 -8.25
N LEU A 47 13.06 -8.56 -6.97
CA LEU A 47 14.32 -7.99 -6.49
C LEU A 47 15.52 -8.93 -6.72
N LEU A 48 15.32 -10.25 -6.61
CA LEU A 48 16.34 -11.24 -6.97
C LEU A 48 16.52 -11.34 -8.49
N GLN A 49 15.42 -11.38 -9.24
CA GLN A 49 15.44 -11.59 -10.69
C GLN A 49 16.01 -10.40 -11.48
N GLU A 50 15.74 -9.19 -11.03
CA GLU A 50 16.26 -7.95 -11.61
C GLU A 50 17.63 -7.57 -10.99
N GLU A 51 18.25 -8.50 -10.26
CA GLU A 51 19.57 -8.36 -9.61
C GLU A 51 19.69 -7.12 -8.72
N ILE A 52 18.59 -6.67 -8.08
CA ILE A 52 18.62 -5.55 -7.13
C ILE A 52 19.21 -5.98 -5.78
N ILE A 53 19.03 -7.24 -5.39
CA ILE A 53 19.57 -7.80 -4.14
C ILE A 53 20.31 -9.11 -4.43
N GLU A 54 21.49 -9.26 -3.84
CA GLU A 54 22.20 -10.53 -3.72
C GLU A 54 22.23 -11.02 -2.26
N THR A 55 22.03 -12.32 -2.07
CA THR A 55 21.96 -12.95 -0.74
C THR A 55 22.26 -14.45 -0.82
N ASP A 56 22.91 -14.99 0.21
CA ASP A 56 23.06 -16.44 0.42
C ASP A 56 21.96 -17.02 1.34
N ASN A 57 21.09 -16.17 1.89
CA ASN A 57 20.01 -16.54 2.80
C ASN A 57 18.69 -15.84 2.43
N ALA A 58 18.11 -16.29 1.31
CA ALA A 58 16.85 -15.77 0.79
C ALA A 58 15.67 -15.81 1.79
N ALA A 59 15.66 -16.76 2.74
CA ALA A 59 14.62 -16.85 3.75
C ALA A 59 14.69 -15.72 4.78
N ALA A 60 15.91 -15.35 5.20
CA ALA A 60 16.13 -14.23 6.11
C ALA A 60 15.80 -12.90 5.44
N VAL A 61 16.28 -12.66 4.21
CA VAL A 61 15.95 -11.46 3.43
C VAL A 61 14.45 -11.35 3.18
N SER A 62 13.78 -12.47 2.84
CA SER A 62 12.33 -12.50 2.69
C SER A 62 11.61 -12.09 3.99
N SER A 63 12.08 -12.55 5.14
CA SER A 63 11.52 -12.16 6.45
C SER A 63 11.76 -10.68 6.77
N ALA A 64 12.95 -10.15 6.47
CA ALA A 64 13.27 -8.74 6.62
C ALA A 64 12.44 -7.85 5.67
N LEU A 65 12.20 -8.29 4.44
CA LEU A 65 11.35 -7.58 3.48
C LEU A 65 9.89 -7.55 3.95
N MET A 66 9.37 -8.67 4.47
CA MET A 66 8.04 -8.73 5.08
C MET A 66 7.90 -7.75 6.25
N LYS A 67 8.94 -7.63 7.09
CA LYS A 67 8.98 -6.62 8.17
C LYS A 67 8.89 -5.21 7.60
N GLY A 68 9.60 -4.89 6.52
CA GLY A 68 9.52 -3.60 5.83
C GLY A 68 8.11 -3.27 5.33
N ILE A 69 7.46 -4.22 4.64
CA ILE A 69 6.08 -4.04 4.14
C ILE A 69 5.11 -3.82 5.30
N LYS A 70 5.25 -4.58 6.39
CA LYS A 70 4.43 -4.39 7.60
C LYS A 70 4.68 -3.05 8.27
N LYS A 71 5.92 -2.56 8.33
CA LYS A 71 6.21 -1.20 8.82
C LYS A 71 5.49 -0.18 7.95
N ALA A 72 5.66 -0.24 6.63
CA ALA A 72 5.01 0.67 5.68
C ALA A 72 3.48 0.72 5.83
N ALA A 73 2.84 -0.44 6.02
CA ALA A 73 1.38 -0.54 6.14
C ALA A 73 0.84 -0.04 7.50
N ASN A 74 1.65 -0.03 8.56
CA ASN A 74 1.21 0.26 9.93
C ASN A 74 1.84 1.53 10.53
N SER A 75 2.75 2.20 9.83
CA SER A 75 3.35 3.47 10.28
C SER A 75 2.29 4.55 10.47
N THR A 76 2.52 5.42 11.46
CA THR A 76 1.77 6.67 11.54
C THR A 76 2.09 7.55 10.34
N GLU A 77 1.20 8.48 9.98
CA GLU A 77 1.44 9.42 8.88
C GLU A 77 2.75 10.21 9.06
N PHE A 78 3.04 10.62 10.29
CA PHE A 78 4.28 11.32 10.64
C PHE A 78 5.51 10.43 10.42
N ASP A 79 5.53 9.22 11.01
CA ASP A 79 6.66 8.31 10.90
C ASP A 79 6.91 7.90 9.44
N PHE A 80 5.82 7.65 8.70
CA PHE A 80 5.87 7.30 7.30
C PHE A 80 6.49 8.44 6.48
N THR A 81 5.99 9.66 6.64
CA THR A 81 6.46 10.84 5.90
C THR A 81 7.90 11.21 6.27
N TYR A 82 8.24 11.08 7.54
CA TYR A 82 9.60 11.30 8.03
C TYR A 82 10.58 10.30 7.41
N PHE A 83 10.22 9.02 7.40
CA PHE A 83 11.06 7.96 6.85
C PHE A 83 11.36 8.17 5.37
N ILE A 84 10.36 8.51 4.55
CA ILE A 84 10.57 8.74 3.10
C ILE A 84 11.11 10.12 2.75
N SER A 85 11.23 11.03 3.73
CA SER A 85 11.64 12.42 3.49
C SER A 85 12.95 12.57 2.70
N PRO A 86 13.99 11.74 2.89
CA PRO A 86 15.26 11.85 2.16
C PRO A 86 15.09 11.69 0.64
N ILE A 87 14.20 10.80 0.19
CA ILE A 87 14.02 10.45 -1.22
C ILE A 87 12.67 10.90 -1.80
N ARG A 88 11.95 11.81 -1.12
CA ARG A 88 10.60 12.25 -1.52
C ARG A 88 10.52 12.90 -2.91
N THR A 89 11.66 13.36 -3.45
CA THR A 89 11.77 13.97 -4.78
C THR A 89 12.51 13.07 -5.78
N LEU A 90 12.70 11.79 -5.47
CA LEU A 90 13.45 10.84 -6.31
C LEU A 90 12.87 10.76 -7.72
N VAL A 91 11.54 10.70 -7.86
CA VAL A 91 10.85 10.74 -9.16
C VAL A 91 9.65 11.70 -9.12
N PRO A 92 9.16 12.18 -10.29
CA PRO A 92 7.93 12.96 -10.35
C PRO A 92 6.70 12.15 -9.92
N ARG A 93 5.87 12.70 -9.03
CA ARG A 93 4.61 12.08 -8.54
C ARG A 93 4.81 10.64 -8.05
N PRO A 94 5.69 10.43 -7.06
CA PRO A 94 6.04 9.09 -6.63
C PRO A 94 4.88 8.39 -5.91
N ASN A 95 4.74 7.07 -6.11
CA ASN A 95 4.00 6.22 -5.19
C ASN A 95 4.70 6.22 -3.80
N PRO A 96 4.03 6.68 -2.73
CA PRO A 96 4.64 6.83 -1.41
C PRO A 96 5.08 5.51 -0.78
N TYR A 97 4.36 4.40 -1.03
CA TYR A 97 4.74 3.08 -0.52
C TYR A 97 5.92 2.49 -1.29
N SER A 98 6.04 2.82 -2.57
CA SER A 98 7.23 2.44 -3.34
C SER A 98 8.45 3.21 -2.83
N LEU A 99 8.33 4.51 -2.54
CA LEU A 99 9.40 5.25 -1.85
C LEU A 99 9.73 4.64 -0.50
N TYR A 100 8.73 4.28 0.31
CA TYR A 100 8.99 3.65 1.61
C TYR A 100 9.81 2.38 1.46
N MET A 101 9.45 1.51 0.51
CA MET A 101 10.18 0.27 0.29
C MET A 101 11.56 0.50 -0.33
N THR A 102 11.75 1.52 -1.18
CA THR A 102 13.07 1.94 -1.66
C THR A 102 13.94 2.42 -0.51
N GLN A 103 13.44 3.29 0.36
CA GLN A 103 14.20 3.75 1.53
C GLN A 103 14.52 2.60 2.48
N TYR A 104 13.56 1.69 2.71
CA TYR A 104 13.78 0.51 3.54
C TYR A 104 14.88 -0.39 2.96
N LEU A 105 14.90 -0.55 1.64
CA LEU A 105 15.95 -1.28 0.96
C LEU A 105 17.33 -0.63 1.19
N MET A 106 17.42 0.68 0.95
CA MET A 106 18.70 1.42 0.96
C MET A 106 19.24 1.76 2.34
N GLU A 107 18.40 1.80 3.39
CA GLU A 107 18.84 2.17 4.74
C GLU A 107 18.85 0.99 5.71
N GLU A 108 17.86 0.09 5.60
CA GLU A 108 17.66 -0.96 6.59
C GLU A 108 18.14 -2.30 6.05
N LEU A 109 17.69 -2.69 4.85
CA LEU A 109 17.99 -4.00 4.29
C LEU A 109 19.44 -4.10 3.82
N ILE A 110 20.05 -3.01 3.34
CA ILE A 110 21.48 -2.97 2.97
C ILE A 110 22.41 -3.35 4.12
N ASN A 111 21.96 -3.11 5.36
CA ASN A 111 22.71 -3.38 6.58
C ASN A 111 22.35 -4.73 7.22
N ASP A 112 21.45 -5.51 6.62
CA ASP A 112 21.11 -6.84 7.11
C ASP A 112 22.27 -7.82 6.84
N PRO A 113 22.75 -8.59 7.84
CA PRO A 113 23.85 -9.53 7.66
C PRO A 113 23.60 -10.63 6.61
N SER A 114 22.34 -10.84 6.23
CA SER A 114 21.93 -11.81 5.23
C SER A 114 21.97 -11.24 3.80
N VAL A 115 22.22 -9.94 3.64
CA VAL A 115 22.37 -9.28 2.35
C VAL A 115 23.85 -9.20 2.03
N ILE A 116 24.21 -9.71 0.84
CA ILE A 116 25.59 -9.65 0.33
C ILE A 116 25.81 -8.29 -0.32
N GLU A 117 24.88 -7.86 -1.17
CA GLU A 117 24.98 -6.60 -1.91
C GLU A 117 23.60 -6.11 -2.36
N ILE A 118 23.46 -4.79 -2.51
CA ILE A 118 22.33 -4.15 -3.18
C ILE A 118 22.85 -3.40 -4.39
N TYR A 119 22.33 -3.75 -5.56
CA TYR A 119 22.75 -3.15 -6.82
C TYR A 119 21.77 -2.11 -7.35
N GLY A 120 22.29 -1.28 -8.25
CA GLY A 120 21.53 -0.25 -8.94
C GLY A 120 21.45 1.06 -8.15
N THR A 121 20.81 2.04 -8.79
CA THR A 121 20.51 3.35 -8.20
C THR A 121 19.19 3.31 -7.42
N ASP A 122 18.98 4.30 -6.54
CA ASP A 122 17.69 4.51 -5.87
C ASP A 122 16.51 4.55 -6.85
N GLU A 123 16.71 5.19 -8.02
CA GLU A 123 15.70 5.31 -9.06
C GLU A 123 15.39 3.96 -9.73
N GLU A 124 16.40 3.15 -10.03
CA GLU A 124 16.22 1.79 -10.57
C GLU A 124 15.49 0.89 -9.57
N ALA A 125 15.93 0.87 -8.30
CA ALA A 125 15.26 0.14 -7.25
C ALA A 125 13.80 0.60 -7.07
N TYR A 126 13.58 1.91 -7.07
CA TYR A 126 12.23 2.50 -7.04
C TYR A 126 11.36 1.99 -8.21
N HIS A 127 11.86 1.99 -9.44
CA HIS A 127 11.09 1.55 -10.59
C HIS A 127 10.73 0.07 -10.52
N VAL A 128 11.66 -0.79 -10.09
CA VAL A 128 11.42 -2.22 -9.88
C VAL A 128 10.34 -2.44 -8.82
N ILE A 129 10.46 -1.78 -7.67
CA ILE A 129 9.49 -1.87 -6.57
C ILE A 129 8.13 -1.32 -7.00
N ASN A 130 8.10 -0.16 -7.64
CA ASN A 130 6.88 0.52 -8.06
C ASN A 130 6.11 -0.26 -9.12
N LYS A 131 6.82 -0.96 -10.03
CA LYS A 131 6.21 -1.88 -11.00
C LYS A 131 5.38 -2.95 -10.29
N VAL A 132 5.94 -3.59 -9.27
CA VAL A 132 5.25 -4.64 -8.50
C VAL A 132 4.06 -4.09 -7.73
N ILE A 133 4.26 -3.00 -6.98
CA ILE A 133 3.19 -2.39 -6.16
C ILE A 133 2.04 -1.89 -7.04
N SER A 134 2.36 -1.23 -8.16
CA SER A 134 1.35 -0.72 -9.09
C SER A 134 0.54 -1.83 -9.74
N GLN A 135 1.19 -2.92 -10.17
CA GLN A 135 0.50 -4.09 -10.71
C GLN A 135 -0.46 -4.70 -9.68
N CYS A 136 -0.02 -4.85 -8.43
CA CYS A 136 -0.89 -5.37 -7.37
C CYS A 136 -2.07 -4.43 -7.08
N SER A 137 -1.85 -3.11 -7.11
CA SER A 137 -2.90 -2.10 -6.93
C SER A 137 -3.93 -2.18 -8.04
N ILE A 138 -3.51 -2.22 -9.30
CA ILE A 138 -4.42 -2.32 -10.46
C ILE A 138 -5.29 -3.57 -10.35
N GLN A 139 -4.68 -4.73 -10.05
CA GLN A 139 -5.40 -5.99 -9.88
C GLN A 139 -6.40 -5.93 -8.72
N PHE A 140 -6.04 -5.26 -7.63
CA PHE A 140 -6.93 -5.06 -6.49
C PHE A 140 -8.12 -4.17 -6.85
N ASP A 141 -7.87 -3.06 -7.54
CA ASP A 141 -8.91 -2.12 -7.95
C ASP A 141 -9.90 -2.74 -8.95
N GLU A 142 -9.40 -3.54 -9.90
CA GLU A 142 -10.24 -4.31 -10.84
C GLU A 142 -11.16 -5.27 -10.09
N MET A 143 -10.60 -6.01 -9.14
CA MET A 143 -11.36 -6.93 -8.31
C MET A 143 -12.40 -6.20 -7.44
N GLU A 144 -12.06 -5.03 -6.89
CA GLU A 144 -12.98 -4.21 -6.12
C GLU A 144 -14.16 -3.75 -6.96
N ARG A 145 -13.89 -3.25 -8.17
CA ARG A 145 -14.93 -2.83 -9.13
C ARG A 145 -15.86 -3.99 -9.49
N GLU A 146 -15.34 -5.18 -9.71
CA GLU A 146 -16.16 -6.36 -10.00
C GLU A 146 -17.07 -6.74 -8.83
N ILE A 147 -16.55 -6.72 -7.61
CA ILE A 147 -17.32 -7.01 -6.39
C ILE A 147 -18.42 -5.97 -6.19
N GLU A 148 -18.10 -4.68 -6.35
CA GLU A 148 -19.08 -3.60 -6.26
C GLU A 148 -20.16 -3.70 -7.35
N ALA A 149 -19.79 -4.06 -8.57
CA ALA A 149 -20.75 -4.28 -9.65
C ALA A 149 -21.71 -5.46 -9.36
N GLN A 150 -21.24 -6.49 -8.67
CA GLN A 150 -22.08 -7.60 -8.21
C GLN A 150 -23.02 -7.16 -7.08
N LEU A 151 -22.53 -6.41 -6.08
CA LEU A 151 -23.35 -5.89 -4.98
C LEU A 151 -24.44 -4.93 -5.46
N ALA A 152 -24.13 -4.06 -6.42
CA ALA A 152 -25.07 -3.09 -6.96
C ALA A 152 -26.29 -3.75 -7.64
N ARG A 153 -26.17 -5.01 -8.08
CA ARG A 153 -27.31 -5.79 -8.61
C ARG A 153 -28.28 -6.21 -7.51
N ASN A 154 -27.82 -6.31 -6.26
CA ASN A 154 -28.65 -6.65 -5.12
C ASN A 154 -29.35 -5.41 -4.55
N ARG A 155 -30.59 -5.17 -4.99
CA ARG A 155 -31.41 -4.02 -4.56
C ARG A 155 -31.72 -3.97 -3.06
N LYS A 156 -31.44 -5.05 -2.30
CA LYS A 156 -31.63 -5.10 -0.85
C LYS A 156 -30.49 -4.43 -0.07
N LEU A 157 -29.33 -4.20 -0.70
CA LEU A 157 -28.17 -3.60 -0.05
C LEU A 157 -28.02 -2.14 -0.48
N VAL A 158 -27.95 -1.24 0.50
CA VAL A 158 -27.73 0.19 0.24
C VAL A 158 -26.23 0.48 0.20
N PRO A 159 -25.67 1.02 -0.90
CA PRO A 159 -24.26 1.37 -0.98
C PRO A 159 -23.82 2.26 0.19
N GLY A 160 -22.70 1.90 0.82
CA GLY A 160 -22.17 2.60 1.99
C GLY A 160 -22.82 2.26 3.33
N SER A 161 -23.89 1.45 3.36
CA SER A 161 -24.43 0.92 4.61
C SER A 161 -23.49 -0.10 5.26
N ALA A 162 -23.62 -0.32 6.58
CA ALA A 162 -22.83 -1.33 7.29
C ALA A 162 -23.01 -2.73 6.68
N ALA A 163 -24.26 -3.12 6.35
CA ALA A 163 -24.56 -4.39 5.70
C ALA A 163 -23.88 -4.53 4.32
N TYR A 164 -23.84 -3.45 3.53
CA TYR A 164 -23.13 -3.44 2.25
C TYR A 164 -21.63 -3.67 2.42
N GLN A 165 -21.02 -3.05 3.44
CA GLN A 165 -19.58 -3.23 3.71
C GLN A 165 -19.26 -4.64 4.21
N VAL A 166 -20.11 -5.22 5.06
CA VAL A 166 -19.96 -6.61 5.51
C VAL A 166 -20.02 -7.58 4.33
N GLU A 167 -21.04 -7.44 3.48
CA GLU A 167 -21.17 -8.30 2.29
C GLU A 167 -20.00 -8.11 1.32
N LYS A 168 -19.55 -6.86 1.12
CA LYS A 168 -18.37 -6.56 0.32
C LYS A 168 -17.15 -7.32 0.84
N ASP A 169 -16.87 -7.22 2.14
CA ASP A 169 -15.74 -7.93 2.76
C ASP A 169 -15.88 -9.46 2.67
N GLU A 170 -17.09 -10.01 2.81
CA GLU A 170 -17.32 -11.44 2.61
C GLU A 170 -17.05 -11.89 1.18
N MET A 171 -17.48 -11.12 0.17
CA MET A 171 -17.19 -11.43 -1.23
C MET A 171 -15.69 -11.33 -1.55
N PHE A 172 -14.98 -10.39 -0.93
CA PHE A 172 -13.52 -10.33 -1.00
C PHE A 172 -12.87 -11.58 -0.43
N ARG A 173 -13.26 -12.02 0.77
CA ARG A 173 -12.74 -13.25 1.39
C ARG A 173 -13.02 -14.49 0.56
N LYS A 174 -14.21 -14.60 -0.03
CA LYS A 174 -14.55 -15.71 -0.93
C LYS A 174 -13.67 -15.75 -2.19
N LYS A 175 -13.24 -14.59 -2.70
CA LYS A 175 -12.48 -14.48 -3.95
C LYS A 175 -10.96 -14.58 -3.74
N VAL A 176 -10.44 -14.04 -2.65
CA VAL A 176 -8.99 -13.92 -2.38
C VAL A 176 -8.52 -14.87 -1.28
N GLY A 177 -9.45 -15.45 -0.52
CA GLY A 177 -9.17 -16.13 0.74
C GLY A 177 -9.23 -15.15 1.92
N ASP A 178 -9.18 -15.70 3.13
CA ASP A 178 -9.08 -14.88 4.33
C ASP A 178 -7.74 -14.12 4.31
N PRO A 179 -7.75 -12.82 4.61
CA PRO A 179 -6.51 -12.10 4.85
C PRO A 179 -5.85 -12.80 6.04
N LYS A 180 -4.67 -13.39 5.83
CA LYS A 180 -3.95 -14.06 6.91
C LYS A 180 -3.80 -13.02 8.01
N SER A 181 -4.50 -13.26 9.12
CA SER A 181 -4.50 -12.38 10.27
C SER A 181 -3.05 -12.07 10.60
N GLY A 182 -2.66 -10.80 10.49
CA GLY A 182 -1.41 -10.36 11.07
C GLY A 182 -1.42 -10.84 12.51
N THR A 183 -0.49 -11.72 12.83
CA THR A 183 -0.18 -12.04 14.22
C THR A 183 -0.05 -10.71 14.93
N HIS A 184 -0.88 -10.47 15.94
CA HIS A 184 -0.67 -9.39 16.89
C HIS A 184 0.76 -9.58 17.43
N TYR A 185 1.66 -8.67 17.07
CA TYR A 185 2.96 -8.49 17.70
C TYR A 185 3.03 -7.05 18.16
#